data_AF-M7BC52-F1
#
_entry.id   AF-M7BC52-F1
#
_cell.length_a   1.000
_cell.length_b   1.000
_cell.length_c   1.000
_cell.angle_alpha   90.00
_cell.angle_beta   90.00
_cell.angle_gamma   90.00
#
_symmetry.space_group_name_H-M   'P 1'
#
loop_
_entity.id
_entity.type
_entity.pdbx_description
1 polymer ?
#
loop_
_entity_poly.entity_id
_entity_poly.type
_entity_poly.pdbx_seq_one_letter_code
_entity_poly.pdbx_strand_id
1 'polypeptide(L)'
;MNSLVMDAVAQSTKQPQYRPTLEDKDLKRLDVFGHKVYTSSTLQFRIANYSALLSSYDFDNYNKLFEFASYIPEDRRADFKSILSEGQLISRTALQASLVMADTAVRTIATAVVMRRSSWLSASGIPKDLQTKVEDLPFDKDKLF
;
A
#
# COMPACT_ATOMS: atom_id res chain seq x y z
N MET A 1 -18.21 5.57 2.39
CA MET A 1 -18.79 5.57 3.75
C MET A 1 -20.28 5.34 3.60
N ASN A 2 -20.91 4.40 4.34
CA ASN A 2 -22.35 4.10 4.20
C ASN A 2 -23.21 5.30 4.62
N SER A 3 -24.21 5.69 3.82
CA SER A 3 -25.08 6.86 4.09
C SER A 3 -25.82 6.73 5.43
N LEU A 4 -26.31 5.54 5.76
CA LEU A 4 -27.00 5.27 7.03
C LEU A 4 -26.17 5.57 8.29
N VAL A 5 -24.85 5.39 8.20
CA VAL A 5 -23.95 5.58 9.34
C VAL A 5 -23.52 7.05 9.47
N MET A 6 -23.32 7.72 8.33
CA MET A 6 -23.16 9.18 8.30
C MET A 6 -24.40 9.87 8.88
N ASP A 7 -25.60 9.37 8.55
CA ASP A 7 -26.87 9.93 9.03
C ASP A 7 -27.04 9.76 10.55
N ALA A 8 -26.63 8.61 11.12
CA ALA A 8 -26.66 8.40 12.57
C ALA A 8 -25.69 9.32 13.34
N VAL A 9 -24.46 9.51 12.84
CA VAL A 9 -23.47 10.43 13.43
C VAL A 9 -23.86 11.90 13.22
N ALA A 10 -24.46 12.23 12.07
CA ALA A 10 -24.99 13.56 11.81
C ALA A 10 -26.21 13.90 12.68
N GLN A 11 -27.00 12.90 13.08
CA GLN A 11 -28.11 13.08 14.03
C GLN A 11 -27.63 13.30 15.47
N SER A 12 -26.56 12.63 15.91
CA SER A 12 -26.00 12.86 17.26
C SER A 12 -25.30 14.22 17.40
N THR A 13 -24.67 14.72 16.33
CA THR A 13 -24.02 16.05 16.29
C THR A 13 -25.01 17.22 16.13
N LYS A 14 -26.28 16.95 15.78
CA LYS A 14 -27.34 17.98 15.68
C LYS A 14 -27.98 18.35 17.02
N GLN A 15 -27.56 17.74 18.14
CA GLN A 15 -27.99 18.21 19.46
C GLN A 15 -27.44 19.63 19.74
N PRO A 16 -28.25 20.56 20.24
CA PRO A 16 -27.87 21.97 20.44
C PRO A 16 -26.75 22.20 21.48
N GLN A 17 -26.19 21.14 22.07
CA GLN A 17 -25.17 21.17 23.12
C GLN A 17 -23.87 20.43 22.75
N TYR A 18 -23.68 20.02 21.49
CA TYR A 18 -22.44 19.37 21.09
C TYR A 18 -21.32 20.40 20.89
N ARG A 19 -20.43 20.51 21.89
CA ARG A 19 -19.15 21.22 21.77
C ARG A 19 -18.07 20.15 21.58
N PRO A 20 -17.34 20.14 20.45
CA PRO A 20 -16.32 19.11 20.22
C PRO A 20 -15.27 19.15 21.34
N THR A 21 -15.08 18.02 21.99
CA THR A 21 -14.08 17.86 23.06
C THR A 21 -12.67 17.89 22.47
N LEU A 22 -11.65 18.03 23.31
CA LEU A 22 -10.26 17.95 22.87
C LEU A 22 -9.97 16.59 22.22
N GLU A 23 -10.54 15.52 22.79
CA GLU A 23 -10.46 14.14 22.31
C GLU A 23 -11.05 13.98 20.91
N ASP A 24 -12.21 14.59 20.63
CA ASP A 24 -12.84 14.56 19.30
C ASP A 24 -11.94 15.18 18.21
N LYS A 25 -11.18 16.23 18.54
CA LYS A 25 -10.24 16.87 17.61
C LYS A 25 -9.05 15.97 17.32
N ASP A 26 -8.54 15.29 18.34
CA ASP A 26 -7.41 14.37 18.22
C ASP A 26 -7.78 13.12 17.41
N LEU A 27 -8.97 12.56 17.63
CA LEU A 27 -9.51 11.46 16.83
C LEU A 27 -9.66 11.85 15.36
N LYS A 28 -10.23 13.04 15.07
CA LYS A 28 -10.33 13.56 13.70
C LYS A 28 -8.96 13.74 13.05
N ARG A 29 -7.97 14.24 13.79
CA ARG A 29 -6.59 14.38 13.29
C ARG A 29 -5.98 13.02 12.98
N LEU A 30 -6.25 12.01 13.80
CA LEU A 30 -5.78 10.64 13.59
C LEU A 30 -6.38 10.01 12.34
N ASP A 31 -7.68 10.20 12.06
CA ASP A 31 -8.30 9.72 10.81
C ASP A 31 -7.70 10.41 9.57
N VAL A 32 -7.52 11.73 9.61
CA VAL A 32 -6.89 12.48 8.51
C VAL A 32 -5.46 11.98 8.27
N PHE A 33 -4.71 11.73 9.34
CA PHE A 33 -3.36 11.18 9.24
C PHE A 33 -3.37 9.78 8.62
N GLY A 34 -4.22 8.87 9.13
CA GLY A 34 -4.39 7.54 8.58
C GLY A 34 -4.80 7.56 7.10
N HIS A 35 -5.66 8.49 6.69
CA HIS A 35 -6.06 8.64 5.28
C HIS A 35 -4.90 9.07 4.38
N LYS A 36 -4.03 9.96 4.86
CA LYS A 36 -2.81 10.35 4.14
C LYS A 36 -1.82 9.20 4.00
N VAL A 37 -1.60 8.45 5.10
CA VAL A 37 -0.74 7.26 5.08
C VAL A 37 -1.29 6.22 4.10
N TYR A 38 -2.59 5.92 4.16
CA TYR A 38 -3.26 5.01 3.23
C TYR A 38 -3.03 5.41 1.77
N THR A 39 -3.26 6.69 1.44
CA THR A 39 -3.13 7.19 0.06
C THR A 39 -1.69 7.12 -0.42
N SER A 40 -0.74 7.56 0.41
CA SER A 40 0.69 7.53 0.09
C SER A 40 1.21 6.10 -0.10
N SER A 41 0.86 5.19 0.81
CA SER A 41 1.28 3.79 0.72
C SER A 41 0.61 3.04 -0.43
N THR A 42 -0.63 3.39 -0.78
CA THR A 42 -1.27 2.86 -2.01
C THR A 42 -0.51 3.30 -3.26
N LEU A 43 -0.03 4.54 -3.31
CA LEU A 43 0.83 5.00 -4.41
C LEU A 43 2.17 4.24 -4.43
N GLN A 44 2.82 4.08 -3.28
CA GLN A 44 4.07 3.30 -3.17
C GLN A 44 3.88 1.85 -3.64
N PHE A 45 2.77 1.21 -3.28
CA PHE A 45 2.44 -0.13 -3.74
C PHE A 45 2.30 -0.20 -5.27
N ARG A 46 1.65 0.79 -5.89
CA ARG A 46 1.54 0.86 -7.35
C ARG A 46 2.90 1.06 -8.02
N ILE A 47 3.74 1.95 -7.48
CA ILE A 47 5.11 2.16 -7.97
C ILE A 47 5.89 0.85 -7.89
N ALA A 48 5.84 0.17 -6.74
CA ALA A 48 6.52 -1.11 -6.54
C ALA A 48 6.07 -2.18 -7.55
N ASN A 49 4.76 -2.28 -7.83
CA ASN A 49 4.25 -3.19 -8.86
C ASN A 49 4.77 -2.85 -10.26
N TYR A 50 4.80 -1.57 -10.64
CA TYR A 50 5.36 -1.16 -11.92
C TYR A 50 6.87 -1.44 -12.00
N SER A 51 7.62 -1.18 -10.93
CA SER A 51 9.04 -1.49 -10.85
C SER A 51 9.32 -3.00 -10.96
N ALA A 52 8.48 -3.84 -10.33
CA ALA A 52 8.57 -5.29 -10.47
C ALA A 52 8.32 -5.73 -11.91
N LEU A 53 7.29 -5.17 -12.56
CA LEU A 53 6.99 -5.47 -13.96
C LEU A 53 8.15 -5.10 -14.88
N LEU A 54 8.69 -3.87 -14.74
CA LEU A 54 9.84 -3.41 -15.53
C LEU A 54 11.06 -4.30 -15.33
N SER A 55 11.38 -4.64 -14.08
CA SER A 55 12.51 -5.51 -13.74
C SER A 55 12.37 -6.92 -14.34
N SER A 56 11.15 -7.45 -14.40
CA SER A 56 10.87 -8.73 -15.08
C SER A 56 11.09 -8.63 -16.58
N TYR A 57 10.64 -7.54 -17.21
CA TYR A 57 10.87 -7.31 -18.64
C TYR A 57 12.35 -7.16 -18.97
N ASP A 58 13.12 -6.43 -18.15
CA ASP A 58 14.56 -6.28 -18.36
C ASP A 58 15.27 -7.63 -18.27
N PHE A 59 14.90 -8.47 -17.29
CA PHE A 59 15.43 -9.82 -17.18
C PHE A 59 15.15 -10.66 -18.44
N ASP A 60 13.93 -10.62 -18.96
CA ASP A 60 13.53 -11.31 -20.19
C ASP A 60 14.24 -10.74 -21.43
N ASN A 61 14.49 -9.44 -21.47
CA ASN A 61 15.25 -8.80 -22.54
C ASN A 61 16.70 -9.28 -22.54
N TYR A 62 17.37 -9.35 -21.38
CA TYR A 62 18.71 -9.92 -21.30
C TYR A 62 18.74 -11.39 -21.71
N ASN A 63 17.72 -12.20 -21.35
CA ASN A 63 17.58 -13.58 -21.84
C ASN A 63 17.53 -13.65 -23.37
N LYS A 64 16.72 -12.80 -24.02
CA LYS A 64 16.67 -12.75 -25.50
C LYS A 64 18.00 -12.32 -26.09
N LEU A 65 18.70 -11.37 -25.46
CA LEU A 65 20.02 -10.92 -25.92
C LEU A 65 21.08 -12.04 -25.90
N PHE A 66 20.92 -13.06 -25.05
CA PHE A 66 21.82 -14.22 -25.08
C PHE A 66 21.77 -15.00 -26.40
N GLU A 67 20.64 -15.00 -27.11
CA GLU A 67 20.52 -15.63 -28.43
C GLU A 67 21.43 -14.96 -29.46
N PHE A 68 21.67 -13.65 -29.30
CA PHE A 68 22.54 -12.88 -30.17
C PHE A 68 24.03 -13.06 -29.85
N ALA A 69 24.37 -13.72 -28.74
CA ALA A 69 25.76 -13.94 -28.36
C ALA A 69 26.52 -14.73 -29.42
N SER A 70 25.85 -15.55 -30.25
CA SER A 70 26.44 -16.30 -31.36
C SER A 70 27.00 -15.41 -32.48
N TYR A 71 26.42 -14.23 -32.70
CA TYR A 71 26.83 -13.28 -33.74
C TYR A 71 27.99 -12.35 -33.32
N ILE A 72 28.39 -12.39 -32.04
CA ILE A 72 29.51 -11.59 -31.53
C ILE A 72 30.85 -12.24 -31.92
N PRO A 73 31.87 -11.46 -32.34
CA PRO A 73 33.24 -11.94 -32.55
C PRO A 73 33.77 -12.72 -31.36
N GLU A 74 34.53 -13.78 -31.63
CA GLU A 74 34.93 -14.74 -30.60
C GLU A 74 35.77 -14.13 -29.48
N ASP A 75 36.64 -13.17 -29.82
CA ASP A 75 37.48 -12.40 -28.90
C ASP A 75 36.68 -11.48 -27.97
N ARG A 76 35.43 -11.13 -28.32
CA ARG A 76 34.54 -10.27 -27.52
C ARG A 76 33.35 -11.00 -26.92
N ARG A 77 33.13 -12.26 -27.29
CA ARG A 77 31.93 -13.03 -26.92
C ARG A 77 31.82 -13.23 -25.41
N ALA A 78 32.95 -13.46 -24.74
CA ALA A 78 32.99 -13.64 -23.28
C ALA A 78 32.58 -12.34 -22.56
N ASP A 79 33.15 -11.21 -22.96
CA ASP A 79 32.81 -9.88 -22.41
C ASP A 79 31.33 -9.58 -22.59
N PHE A 80 30.78 -9.82 -23.78
CA PHE A 80 29.36 -9.61 -24.05
C PHE A 80 28.47 -10.46 -23.14
N LYS A 81 28.74 -11.77 -23.01
CA LYS A 81 27.98 -12.65 -22.12
C LYS A 81 28.09 -12.23 -20.64
N SER A 82 29.25 -11.71 -20.23
CA SER A 82 29.43 -11.17 -18.88
C SER A 82 28.50 -9.98 -18.62
N ILE A 83 28.41 -9.04 -19.55
CA ILE A 83 27.52 -7.86 -19.46
C ILE A 83 26.05 -8.31 -19.38
N LEU A 84 25.64 -9.29 -20.20
CA LEU A 84 24.27 -9.81 -20.13
C LEU A 84 23.96 -10.48 -18.78
N SER A 85 24.92 -11.24 -18.25
CA SER A 85 24.78 -11.90 -16.94
C SER A 85 24.66 -10.88 -15.80
N GLU A 86 25.46 -9.80 -15.87
CA GLU A 86 25.37 -8.68 -14.93
C GLU A 86 24.01 -7.98 -15.03
N GLY A 87 23.53 -7.71 -16.25
CA GLY A 87 22.20 -7.16 -16.50
C GLY A 87 21.08 -8.00 -15.85
N GLN A 88 21.11 -9.32 -16.05
CA GLN A 88 20.17 -10.24 -15.41
C GLN A 88 20.23 -10.17 -13.87
N LEU A 89 21.43 -10.10 -13.31
CA LEU A 89 21.63 -10.00 -11.86
C LEU A 89 21.03 -8.70 -11.32
N ILE A 90 21.26 -7.57 -11.99
CA ILE A 90 20.69 -6.27 -11.63
C ILE A 90 19.16 -6.31 -11.72
N SER A 91 18.60 -6.80 -12.82
CA SER A 91 17.14 -6.92 -13.00
C SER A 91 16.50 -7.81 -11.93
N ARG A 92 17.11 -8.95 -11.59
CA ARG A 92 16.62 -9.82 -10.52
C ARG A 92 16.66 -9.12 -9.15
N THR A 93 17.73 -8.38 -8.87
CA THR A 93 17.88 -7.63 -7.62
C THR A 93 16.84 -6.50 -7.53
N ALA A 94 16.60 -5.79 -8.64
CA ALA A 94 15.57 -4.76 -8.74
C ALA A 94 14.15 -5.33 -8.55
N LEU A 95 13.89 -6.52 -9.10
CA LEU A 95 12.63 -7.23 -8.88
C LEU A 95 12.43 -7.56 -7.39
N GLN A 96 13.45 -8.09 -6.72
CA GLN A 96 13.40 -8.39 -5.28
C GLN A 96 13.18 -7.13 -4.44
N ALA A 97 13.89 -6.04 -4.74
CA ALA A 97 13.69 -4.75 -4.08
C ALA A 97 12.25 -4.25 -4.25
N SER A 98 11.70 -4.39 -5.46
CA SER A 98 10.31 -4.02 -5.76
C SER A 98 9.31 -4.85 -4.94
N LEU A 99 9.54 -6.16 -4.77
CA LEU A 99 8.70 -7.01 -3.93
C LEU A 99 8.74 -6.60 -2.45
N VAL A 100 9.92 -6.26 -1.93
CA VAL A 100 10.08 -5.77 -0.54
C VAL A 100 9.37 -4.42 -0.36
N MET A 101 9.46 -3.52 -1.33
CA MET A 101 8.72 -2.26 -1.32
C MET A 101 7.20 -2.50 -1.34
N ALA A 102 6.73 -3.45 -2.14
CA ALA A 102 5.31 -3.80 -2.22
C ALA A 102 4.80 -4.36 -0.87
N ASP A 103 5.53 -5.30 -0.24
CA ASP A 103 5.17 -5.83 1.08
C ASP A 103 5.12 -4.73 2.16
N THR A 104 6.14 -3.86 2.17
CA THR A 104 6.19 -2.71 3.08
C THR A 104 4.99 -1.78 2.88
N ALA A 105 4.64 -1.49 1.63
CA ALA A 105 3.49 -0.66 1.30
C ALA A 105 2.17 -1.31 1.75
N VAL A 106 1.98 -2.61 1.53
CA VAL A 106 0.79 -3.36 1.97
C VAL A 106 0.65 -3.33 3.49
N ARG A 107 1.74 -3.56 4.24
CA ARG A 107 1.72 -3.47 5.70
C ARG A 107 1.38 -2.06 6.18
N THR A 108 1.91 -1.04 5.51
CA THR A 108 1.63 0.36 5.86
C THR A 108 0.17 0.72 5.57
N ILE A 109 -0.40 0.21 4.46
CA ILE A 109 -1.84 0.30 4.16
C ILE A 109 -2.66 -0.35 5.28
N ALA A 110 -2.30 -1.55 5.71
CA ALA A 110 -3.00 -2.26 6.79
C ALA A 110 -2.98 -1.45 8.10
N THR A 111 -1.81 -0.95 8.51
CA THR A 111 -1.68 -0.06 9.68
C THR A 111 -2.55 1.18 9.54
N ALA A 112 -2.57 1.82 8.37
CA ALA A 112 -3.39 2.99 8.13
C ALA A 112 -4.89 2.69 8.25
N VAL A 113 -5.35 1.54 7.75
CA VAL A 113 -6.75 1.09 7.91
C VAL A 113 -7.08 0.90 9.40
N VAL A 114 -6.22 0.20 10.16
CA VAL A 114 -6.42 0.01 11.60
C VAL A 114 -6.49 1.34 12.34
N MET A 115 -5.57 2.29 12.07
CA MET A 115 -5.60 3.63 12.68
C MET A 115 -6.93 4.36 12.42
N ARG A 116 -7.44 4.28 11.18
CA ARG A 116 -8.71 4.91 10.81
C ARG A 116 -9.90 4.22 11.44
N ARG A 117 -9.92 2.88 11.49
CA ARG A 117 -10.96 2.10 12.18
C ARG A 117 -11.02 2.43 13.66
N SER A 118 -9.86 2.45 14.33
CA SER A 118 -9.75 2.79 15.75
C SER A 118 -10.22 4.21 16.05
N SER A 119 -9.79 5.19 15.24
CA SER A 119 -10.27 6.58 15.35
C SER A 119 -11.79 6.66 15.18
N TRP A 120 -12.32 6.00 14.15
CA TRP A 120 -13.75 6.01 13.85
C TRP A 120 -14.59 5.34 14.94
N LEU A 121 -14.18 4.15 15.41
CA LEU A 121 -14.86 3.41 16.48
C LEU A 121 -14.88 4.21 17.78
N SER A 122 -13.75 4.84 18.13
CA SER A 122 -13.65 5.70 19.32
C SER A 122 -14.60 6.90 19.24
N ALA A 123 -14.73 7.52 18.07
CA ALA A 123 -15.63 8.65 17.85
C ALA A 123 -17.11 8.27 17.69
N SER A 124 -17.43 6.99 17.46
CA SER A 124 -18.78 6.53 17.13
C SER A 124 -19.74 6.39 18.32
N GLY A 125 -19.22 6.38 19.55
CA GLY A 125 -20.01 6.11 20.76
C GLY A 125 -20.49 4.66 20.91
N ILE A 126 -20.00 3.73 20.05
CA ILE A 126 -20.33 2.30 20.12
C ILE A 126 -19.74 1.67 21.39
N PRO A 127 -20.48 0.78 22.10
CA PRO A 127 -19.94 0.04 23.25
C PRO A 127 -18.68 -0.76 22.90
N LYS A 128 -17.70 -0.79 23.82
CA LYS A 128 -16.39 -1.44 23.59
C LYS A 128 -16.50 -2.91 23.13
N ASP A 129 -17.49 -3.64 23.64
CA ASP A 129 -17.73 -5.06 23.32
C ASP A 129 -18.16 -5.28 21.85
N LEU A 130 -18.70 -4.24 21.22
CA LEU A 130 -19.07 -4.23 19.80
C LEU A 130 -17.94 -3.65 18.93
N GLN A 131 -17.09 -2.77 19.48
CA GLN A 131 -15.95 -2.22 18.75
C GLN A 131 -14.96 -3.31 18.35
N THR A 132 -14.62 -4.22 19.27
CA THR A 132 -13.68 -5.32 19.02
C THR A 132 -14.16 -6.24 17.90
N LYS A 133 -15.46 -6.55 17.85
CA LYS A 133 -16.05 -7.39 16.79
C LYS A 133 -16.03 -6.75 15.41
N VAL A 134 -16.08 -5.41 15.35
CA VAL A 134 -16.11 -4.64 14.10
C VAL A 134 -14.69 -4.35 13.59
N GLU A 135 -13.72 -4.20 14.50
CA GLU A 135 -12.31 -3.97 14.15
C GLU A 135 -11.69 -5.14 13.37
N ASP A 136 -12.09 -6.37 13.69
CA ASP A 136 -11.58 -7.61 13.09
C ASP A 136 -12.15 -7.94 11.69
N LEU A 137 -13.07 -7.12 11.16
CA LEU A 137 -13.65 -7.38 9.83
C LEU A 137 -12.59 -7.29 8.72
N PRO A 138 -12.63 -8.15 7.69
CA PRO A 138 -11.70 -8.03 6.55
C PRO A 138 -11.87 -6.70 5.82
N PHE A 139 -10.79 -6.12 5.32
CA PHE A 139 -10.83 -4.86 4.58
C PHE A 139 -11.08 -5.10 3.08
N ASP A 140 -12.20 -4.61 2.55
CA ASP A 140 -12.62 -4.80 1.16
C ASP A 140 -12.29 -3.63 0.21
N LYS A 141 -11.40 -2.71 0.62
CA LYS A 141 -10.90 -1.57 -0.18
C LYS A 141 -11.92 -0.47 -0.52
N ASP A 142 -13.21 -0.80 -0.61
CA ASP A 142 -14.29 0.14 -0.96
C ASP A 142 -14.76 0.97 0.24
N LYS A 143 -14.71 0.35 1.43
CA LYS A 143 -15.18 0.95 2.68
C LYS A 143 -14.17 0.67 3.80
N LEU A 144 -14.29 1.44 4.88
CA LEU A 144 -13.40 1.33 6.02
C LEU A 144 -13.56 0.00 6.77
N PHE A 145 -14.74 -0.62 6.69
CA PHE A 145 -15.09 -1.94 7.22
C PHE A 145 -15.72 -2.75 6.12
#